data_AF-A0A256WB93-F1
#
_entry.id   AF-A0A256WB93-F1
#
_cell.length_a   1.000
_cell.length_b   1.000
_cell.length_c   1.000
_cell.angle_alpha   90.00
_cell.angle_beta   90.00
_cell.angle_gamma   90.00
#
_symmetry.space_group_name_H-M   'P 1'
#
loop_
_entity.id
_entity.type
_entity.pdbx_description
1 polymer ?
#
loop_
_entity_poly.entity_id
_entity_poly.type
_entity_poly.pdbx_seq_one_letter_code
_entity_poly.pdbx_strand_id
1 'polypeptide(L)'
;MRDILRHDITVLFVEDNETIRLLYKRLITPRVKKFLIGENGQDGFDLYKKYSPDVIITDISMPIMDGLEMIRYIKADNPDVKVIVMSAYSIKEYFLEAINLKVNGYLIKPVEVKKLFSLIDELAGNILMKRTLEEKELKRREAEDRLKKSLDEKEILLKEVHHRVKNNMQIISSILKMQQRQVEDPKLKEVLEESQNRIRSMALVHENLYSTKNLAKILFSNYVKSMAGNLSRTFSGSQNNIHLHYDVEDVYMPLDIGIPCGLIINELLSNSFKYAFPDNRNGTISIRLKNIGGDNYELIVSDNGIGIYGSFNIEKTKSLGMKIVTKLVQQIEGSLDYDFSNGTTFKITFKI
;
A
#
# COMPACT_ATOMS: atom_id res chain seq x y z
N MET A 1 -11.44 5.98 51.25
CA MET A 1 -10.02 5.59 51.12
C MET A 1 -9.71 5.70 49.63
N ARG A 2 -9.00 6.74 49.18
CA ARG A 2 -8.73 6.95 47.74
C ARG A 2 -7.71 5.90 47.30
N ASP A 3 -7.99 5.17 46.22
CA ASP A 3 -7.05 4.23 45.60
C ASP A 3 -5.71 4.92 45.39
N ILE A 4 -4.66 4.35 46.00
CA ILE A 4 -3.30 4.84 45.85
C ILE A 4 -2.85 4.36 44.46
N LEU A 5 -2.83 5.27 43.48
CA LEU A 5 -2.25 5.02 42.16
C LEU A 5 -0.80 4.53 42.32
N ARG A 6 -0.56 3.29 41.89
CA ARG A 6 0.76 2.67 41.89
C ARG A 6 1.35 2.76 40.49
N HIS A 7 2.44 3.50 40.34
CA HIS A 7 3.14 3.69 39.08
C HIS A 7 4.12 2.55 38.82
N ASP A 8 4.19 2.08 37.57
CA ASP A 8 5.22 1.13 37.11
C ASP A 8 6.56 1.85 36.86
N ILE A 9 7.11 2.41 37.94
CA ILE A 9 8.42 3.04 37.96
C ILE A 9 9.26 2.56 39.13
N THR A 10 10.58 2.67 38.98
CA THR A 10 11.58 2.44 40.02
C THR A 10 12.09 3.78 40.53
N VAL A 11 11.99 4.01 41.84
CA VAL A 11 12.47 5.25 42.48
C VAL A 11 13.65 4.92 43.38
N LEU A 12 14.74 5.68 43.26
CA LEU A 12 15.87 5.66 44.18
C LEU A 12 15.79 6.85 45.12
N PHE A 13 15.90 6.61 46.42
CA PHE A 13 15.93 7.64 47.45
C PHE A 13 17.26 7.61 48.19
N VAL A 14 17.98 8.72 48.25
CA VAL A 14 19.32 8.82 48.85
C VAL A 14 19.31 9.88 49.95
N GLU A 15 19.64 9.46 51.18
CA GLU A 15 19.59 10.30 52.39
C GLU A 15 20.44 9.65 53.48
N ASP A 16 21.25 10.41 54.20
CA ASP A 16 22.18 9.89 55.22
C ASP A 16 21.50 9.57 56.56
N ASN A 17 20.36 10.21 56.85
CA ASN A 17 19.57 9.95 58.05
C ASN A 17 18.65 8.71 57.92
N GLU A 18 18.93 7.65 58.69
CA GLU A 18 18.17 6.40 58.68
C GLU A 18 16.67 6.57 59.00
N THR A 19 16.33 7.46 59.93
CA THR A 19 14.93 7.70 60.33
C THR A 19 14.13 8.30 59.16
N ILE A 20 14.75 9.22 58.42
CA ILE A 20 14.16 9.83 57.23
C ILE A 20 14.01 8.79 56.11
N ARG A 21 15.04 7.96 55.88
CA ARG A 21 14.97 6.84 54.91
C ARG A 21 13.78 5.91 55.19
N LEU A 22 13.58 5.51 56.45
CA LEU A 22 12.48 4.62 56.85
C LEU A 22 11.10 5.28 56.69
N LEU A 23 11.00 6.58 57.00
CA LEU A 23 9.77 7.36 56.78
C LEU A 23 9.38 7.37 55.30
N TYR A 24 10.29 7.77 54.41
CA TYR A 24 10.01 7.82 52.97
C TYR A 24 9.82 6.44 52.35
N LYS A 25 10.52 5.42 52.84
CA LYS A 25 10.24 4.03 52.48
C LYS A 25 8.77 3.68 52.71
N ARG A 26 8.23 4.00 53.89
CA ARG A 26 6.82 3.71 54.21
C ARG A 26 5.85 4.52 53.35
N LEU A 27 6.20 5.76 53.00
CA LEU A 27 5.35 6.66 52.23
C LEU A 27 5.33 6.36 50.72
N ILE A 28 6.48 6.06 50.12
CA ILE A 28 6.64 5.96 48.66
C ILE A 28 6.45 4.52 48.16
N THR A 29 6.88 3.49 48.91
CA THR A 29 6.78 2.08 48.49
C THR A 29 5.39 1.68 47.96
N PRO A 30 4.26 2.09 48.57
CA PRO A 30 2.93 1.72 48.06
C PRO A 30 2.57 2.30 46.68
N ARG A 31 3.25 3.38 46.25
CA ARG A 31 2.96 4.15 45.04
C ARG A 31 3.84 3.81 43.84
N VAL A 32 4.87 2.99 44.02
CA VAL A 32 5.84 2.67 42.97
C VAL A 32 6.02 1.17 42.86
N LYS A 33 6.53 0.68 41.73
CA LYS A 33 6.82 -0.75 41.57
C LYS A 33 7.97 -1.17 42.46
N LYS A 34 9.05 -0.38 42.46
CA LYS A 34 10.27 -0.66 43.21
C LYS A 34 10.79 0.62 43.84
N PHE A 35 11.14 0.54 45.13
CA PHE A 35 11.75 1.63 45.87
C PHE A 35 13.13 1.18 46.35
N LEU A 36 14.16 1.91 45.92
CA LEU A 36 15.56 1.70 46.26
C LEU A 36 15.99 2.79 47.24
N ILE A 37 16.92 2.44 48.12
CA ILE A 37 17.35 3.32 49.20
C ILE A 37 18.87 3.29 49.23
N GLY A 38 19.49 4.46 49.19
CA GLY A 38 20.93 4.64 49.37
C GLY A 38 21.24 5.51 50.60
N GLU A 39 22.39 5.27 51.22
CA GLU A 39 22.79 5.92 52.48
C GLU A 39 23.70 7.15 52.29
N ASN A 40 24.27 7.32 51.10
CA ASN A 40 25.11 8.46 50.71
C ASN A 40 25.20 8.52 49.17
N GLY A 41 25.84 9.56 48.62
CA GLY A 41 25.94 9.73 47.16
C GLY A 41 26.65 8.59 46.43
N GLN A 42 27.65 7.93 47.04
CA GLN A 42 28.38 6.81 46.42
C GLN A 42 27.50 5.57 46.34
N ASP A 43 26.83 5.21 47.44
CA ASP A 43 25.87 4.10 47.46
C ASP A 43 24.68 4.36 46.51
N GLY A 44 24.20 5.61 46.46
CA GLY A 44 23.20 6.03 45.48
C GLY A 44 23.67 5.86 44.03
N PHE A 45 24.91 6.22 43.71
CA PHE A 45 25.49 6.03 42.38
C PHE A 45 25.62 4.54 42.01
N ASP A 46 26.06 3.69 42.95
CA ASP A 46 26.20 2.26 42.74
C ASP A 46 24.84 1.59 42.50
N LEU A 47 23.82 1.99 43.25
CA LEU A 47 22.43 1.57 43.04
C LEU A 47 21.89 2.05 41.69
N TYR A 48 22.23 3.26 41.26
CA TYR A 48 21.87 3.75 39.93
C TYR A 48 22.49 2.87 38.84
N LYS A 49 23.78 2.57 38.91
CA LYS A 49 24.47 1.71 37.92
C LYS A 49 23.91 0.30 37.89
N LYS A 50 23.49 -0.23 39.04
CA LYS A 50 22.96 -1.60 39.15
C LYS A 50 21.51 -1.74 38.68
N TYR A 51 20.67 -0.73 38.92
CA TYR A 51 19.22 -0.87 38.75
C TYR A 51 18.58 0.12 37.78
N SER A 52 19.32 1.12 37.30
CA SER A 52 18.85 2.16 36.38
C SER A 52 17.46 2.72 36.74
N PRO A 53 17.31 3.33 37.94
CA PRO A 53 16.05 3.87 38.41
C PRO A 53 15.49 4.95 37.47
N ASP A 54 14.16 5.03 37.42
CA ASP A 54 13.41 5.99 36.61
C ASP A 54 13.48 7.41 37.19
N VAL A 55 13.39 7.50 38.51
CA VAL A 55 13.45 8.75 39.27
C VAL A 55 14.43 8.59 40.44
N ILE A 56 15.26 9.59 40.64
CA ILE A 56 16.18 9.71 41.76
C ILE A 56 15.72 10.86 42.63
N ILE A 57 15.64 10.64 43.94
CA ILE A 57 15.32 11.62 44.95
C ILE A 57 16.50 11.64 45.91
N THR A 58 17.16 12.77 46.10
CA THR A 58 18.37 12.83 46.93
C THR A 58 18.38 14.05 47.81
N ASP A 59 18.92 13.93 49.02
CA ASP A 59 19.38 15.09 49.76
C ASP A 59 20.62 15.70 49.08
N ILE A 60 20.90 16.98 49.34
CA ILE A 60 22.13 17.62 48.84
C ILE A 60 23.32 17.24 49.72
N SER A 61 23.25 17.52 51.01
CA SER A 61 24.40 17.42 51.91
C SER A 61 24.43 16.06 52.58
N MET A 62 25.38 15.21 52.19
CA MET A 62 25.58 13.87 52.74
C MET A 62 27.08 13.59 52.88
N PRO A 63 27.49 12.68 53.78
CA PRO A 63 28.90 12.27 53.90
C PRO A 63 29.37 11.47 52.68
N ILE A 64 30.69 11.33 52.53
CA ILE A 64 31.39 10.58 51.46
C ILE A 64 31.25 11.21 50.07
N MET A 65 30.03 11.33 49.57
CA MET A 65 29.69 11.97 48.30
C MET A 65 28.35 12.68 48.47
N ASP A 66 28.31 13.94 48.05
CA ASP A 66 27.10 14.76 48.12
C ASP A 66 26.12 14.44 46.97
N GLY A 67 24.86 14.87 47.10
CA GLY A 67 23.83 14.57 46.11
C GLY A 67 24.08 15.22 44.74
N LEU A 68 24.66 16.41 44.70
CA LEU A 68 24.91 17.13 43.44
C LEU A 68 26.10 16.53 42.67
N GLU A 69 27.12 16.08 43.38
CA GLU A 69 28.23 15.30 42.84
C GLU A 69 27.76 13.96 42.28
N MET A 70 26.91 13.22 43.03
CA MET A 70 26.26 12.01 42.51
C MET A 70 25.48 12.31 41.22
N ILE A 71 24.64 13.36 41.21
CA ILE A 71 23.85 13.74 40.03
C ILE A 71 24.75 14.08 38.84
N ARG A 72 25.90 14.75 39.04
CA ARG A 72 26.88 15.01 37.97
C ARG A 72 27.31 13.72 37.29
N TYR A 73 27.74 12.72 38.06
CA TYR A 73 28.20 11.45 37.51
C TYR A 73 27.08 10.71 36.78
N ILE A 74 25.86 10.72 37.34
CA ILE A 74 24.71 10.07 36.72
C ILE A 74 24.31 10.77 35.42
N LYS A 75 24.25 12.11 35.39
CA LYS A 75 23.85 12.89 34.22
C LYS A 75 24.90 12.86 33.10
N ALA A 76 26.17 12.64 33.43
CA ALA A 76 27.22 12.39 32.44
C ALA A 76 27.01 11.08 31.68
N ASP A 77 26.43 10.07 32.33
CA ASP A 77 26.09 8.77 31.76
C ASP A 77 24.71 8.76 31.07
N ASN A 78 23.71 9.36 31.73
CA ASN A 78 22.34 9.46 31.25
C ASN A 78 21.77 10.86 31.55
N PRO A 79 21.83 11.78 30.56
CA PRO A 79 21.30 13.14 30.72
C PRO A 79 19.79 13.21 31.03
N ASP A 80 19.04 12.18 30.63
CA ASP A 80 17.57 12.17 30.65
C ASP A 80 16.95 11.69 31.98
N VAL A 81 17.76 11.09 32.87
CA VAL A 81 17.29 10.57 34.17
C VAL A 81 16.51 11.64 34.93
N LYS A 82 15.42 11.25 35.61
CA LYS A 82 14.62 12.21 36.36
C LYS A 82 15.14 12.36 37.78
N VAL A 83 15.38 13.59 38.21
CA VAL A 83 16.03 13.87 39.50
C VAL A 83 15.22 14.89 40.29
N ILE A 84 14.96 14.60 41.56
CA ILE A 84 14.40 15.50 42.55
C ILE A 84 15.44 15.70 43.64
N VAL A 85 15.76 16.96 43.93
CA VAL A 85 16.70 17.31 45.00
C VAL A 85 15.93 17.84 46.20
N MET A 86 16.31 17.41 47.41
CA MET A 86 15.83 17.95 48.68
C MET A 86 16.95 18.75 49.34
N SER A 87 16.64 19.92 49.90
CA SER A 87 17.66 20.80 50.48
C SER A 87 17.16 21.50 51.74
N ALA A 88 18.07 21.77 52.68
CA ALA A 88 17.80 22.67 53.81
C ALA A 88 17.81 24.15 53.35
N TYR A 89 16.96 24.97 53.97
CA TYR A 89 16.81 26.40 53.67
C TYR A 89 18.09 27.18 54.05
N SER A 90 19.09 27.30 53.16
CA SER A 90 20.23 28.19 53.50
C SER A 90 21.20 28.63 52.40
N ILE A 91 21.29 28.01 51.22
CA ILE A 91 22.43 28.28 50.30
C ILE A 91 21.94 28.47 48.86
N LYS A 92 22.06 29.69 48.32
CA LYS A 92 21.64 30.05 46.94
C LYS A 92 22.46 29.32 45.89
N GLU A 93 23.71 29.02 46.20
CA GLU A 93 24.68 28.36 45.33
C GLU A 93 24.19 26.96 44.92
N TYR A 94 23.69 26.17 45.87
CA TYR A 94 23.16 24.83 45.60
C TYR A 94 21.91 24.83 44.72
N PHE A 95 21.07 25.86 44.82
CA PHE A 95 19.90 25.99 43.94
C PHE A 95 20.33 26.25 42.49
N LEU A 96 21.28 27.16 42.26
CA LEU A 96 21.83 27.44 40.93
C LEU A 96 22.54 26.22 40.34
N GLU A 97 23.27 25.48 41.17
CA GLU A 97 23.95 24.26 40.77
C GLU A 97 22.97 23.15 40.38
N ALA A 98 21.90 22.93 41.15
CA ALA A 98 20.85 21.98 40.81
C ALA A 98 20.19 22.33 39.46
N ILE A 99 19.94 23.62 39.19
CA ILE A 99 19.43 24.09 37.90
C ILE A 99 20.42 23.77 36.77
N ASN A 100 21.70 24.03 36.96
CA ASN A 100 22.74 23.74 35.96
C ASN A 100 22.84 22.24 35.65
N LEU A 101 22.58 21.38 36.64
CA LEU A 101 22.51 19.92 36.47
C LEU A 101 21.18 19.43 35.86
N LYS A 102 20.27 20.35 35.52
CA LYS A 102 18.96 20.07 34.92
C LYS A 102 18.15 19.06 35.74
N VAL A 103 18.07 19.29 37.05
CA VAL A 103 17.17 18.52 37.91
C VAL A 103 15.72 18.83 37.56
N ASN A 104 14.83 17.88 37.82
CA ASN A 104 13.41 17.97 37.47
C ASN A 104 12.55 18.52 38.60
N GLY A 105 13.07 18.55 39.83
CA GLY A 105 12.49 19.38 40.85
C GLY A 105 13.40 19.58 42.05
N TYR A 106 13.03 20.60 42.83
CA TYR A 106 13.76 21.07 43.98
C TYR A 106 12.77 21.28 45.14
N LEU A 107 12.98 20.57 46.23
CA LEU A 107 12.12 20.56 47.41
C LEU A 107 12.91 21.08 48.61
N ILE A 108 12.28 21.97 49.38
CA ILE A 108 12.91 22.56 50.55
C ILE A 108 12.42 21.83 51.80
N LYS A 109 13.34 21.47 52.71
CA LYS A 109 13.04 20.83 54.00
C LYS A 109 12.48 21.88 54.99
N PRO A 110 11.43 21.59 55.78
CA PRO A 110 10.69 20.31 55.82
C PRO A 110 9.81 20.12 54.56
N VAL A 111 9.94 18.95 53.93
CA VAL A 111 9.28 18.66 52.65
C VAL A 111 7.79 18.39 52.87
N GLU A 112 6.95 19.16 52.19
CA GLU A 112 5.52 18.89 52.13
C GLU A 112 5.24 17.60 51.33
N VAL A 113 4.67 16.60 52.01
CA VAL A 113 4.36 15.28 51.43
C VAL A 113 3.51 15.38 50.15
N LYS A 114 2.54 16.31 50.13
CA LYS A 114 1.71 16.56 48.93
C LYS A 114 2.55 17.02 47.74
N LYS A 115 3.49 17.95 47.96
CA LYS A 115 4.36 18.50 46.91
C LYS A 115 5.30 17.46 46.34
N LEU A 116 5.88 16.62 47.21
CA LEU A 116 6.72 15.49 46.77
C LEU A 116 5.93 14.53 45.87
N PHE A 117 4.73 14.13 46.29
CA PHE A 117 3.92 13.21 45.51
C PHE A 117 3.46 13.79 44.18
N SER A 118 3.04 15.07 44.14
CA SER A 118 2.69 15.72 42.87
C SER A 118 3.84 15.66 41.86
N LEU A 119 5.08 15.87 42.31
CA LEU A 119 6.25 15.82 41.45
C LEU A 119 6.59 14.40 40.99
N ILE A 120 6.47 13.39 41.89
CA ILE A 120 6.63 11.99 41.51
C ILE A 120 5.56 11.58 40.49
N ASP A 121 4.30 11.95 40.71
CA ASP A 121 3.18 11.63 39.84
C ASP A 121 3.35 12.26 38.44
N GLU A 122 3.81 13.51 38.37
CA GLU A 122 4.13 14.21 37.11
C GLU A 122 5.25 13.50 36.34
N LEU A 123 6.36 13.19 37.01
CA LEU A 123 7.50 12.53 36.38
C LEU A 123 7.17 11.11 35.94
N ALA A 124 6.43 10.36 36.76
CA ALA A 124 5.94 9.02 36.42
C ALA A 124 5.06 9.07 35.17
N GLY A 125 4.10 10.00 35.11
CA GLY A 125 3.22 10.18 33.96
C GLY A 125 4.01 10.44 32.67
N ASN A 126 5.00 11.33 32.72
CA ASN A 126 5.85 11.65 31.57
C ASN A 126 6.69 10.45 31.11
N ILE A 127 7.27 9.68 32.03
CA ILE A 127 8.08 8.49 31.73
C ILE A 127 7.22 7.39 31.09
N LEU A 128 6.07 7.09 31.69
CA LEU A 128 5.16 6.07 31.20
C LEU A 128 4.56 6.45 29.84
N MET A 129 4.25 7.73 29.63
CA MET A 129 3.78 8.24 28.34
C MET A 129 4.86 8.07 27.26
N LYS A 130 6.11 8.46 27.55
CA LYS A 130 7.24 8.29 26.62
C LYS A 130 7.44 6.82 26.23
N ARG A 131 7.46 5.91 27.21
CA ARG A 131 7.56 4.45 26.96
C ARG A 131 6.44 3.93 26.07
N THR A 132 5.19 4.33 26.35
CA THR A 132 4.01 3.92 25.58
C THR A 132 4.10 4.39 24.13
N LEU A 133 4.57 5.62 23.90
CA LEU A 133 4.77 6.16 22.56
C LEU A 133 5.86 5.41 21.80
N GLU A 134 6.99 5.13 22.44
CA GLU A 134 8.11 4.38 21.84
C GLU A 134 7.68 2.95 21.46
N GLU A 135 6.96 2.25 22.35
CA GLU A 135 6.41 0.92 22.05
C GLU A 135 5.42 0.94 20.88
N LYS A 136 4.55 1.96 20.83
CA LYS A 136 3.57 2.11 19.75
C LYS A 136 4.25 2.39 18.42
N GLU A 137 5.27 3.24 18.41
CA GLU A 137 6.06 3.52 17.20
C GLU A 137 6.82 2.29 16.70
N LEU A 138 7.40 1.50 17.61
CA LEU A 138 8.06 0.25 17.24
C LEU A 138 7.07 -0.74 16.60
N LYS A 139 5.92 -0.98 17.24
CA LYS A 139 4.86 -1.85 16.70
C LYS A 139 4.34 -1.35 15.34
N ARG A 140 4.19 -0.03 15.18
CA ARG A 140 3.78 0.60 13.92
C ARG A 140 4.79 0.31 12.81
N ARG A 141 6.08 0.55 13.06
CA ARG A 141 7.15 0.28 12.07
C ARG A 141 7.21 -1.19 11.66
N GLU A 142 7.12 -2.11 12.62
CA GLU A 142 7.09 -3.55 12.31
C GLU A 142 5.86 -3.94 11.46
N ALA A 143 4.69 -3.34 11.73
CA ALA A 143 3.49 -3.58 10.94
C ALA A 143 3.62 -3.02 9.51
N GLU A 144 4.19 -1.82 9.36
CA GLU A 144 4.49 -1.20 8.06
C GLU A 144 5.46 -2.06 7.23
N ASP A 145 6.55 -2.54 7.84
CA ASP A 145 7.52 -3.42 7.17
C ASP A 145 6.90 -4.76 6.76
N ARG A 146 6.07 -5.36 7.62
CA ARG A 146 5.33 -6.60 7.29
C ARG A 146 4.37 -6.38 6.12
N LEU A 147 3.63 -5.27 6.14
CA LEU A 147 2.68 -4.93 5.08
C LEU A 147 3.41 -4.72 3.75
N LYS A 148 4.53 -4.00 3.76
CA LYS A 148 5.35 -3.75 2.56
C LYS A 148 5.86 -5.05 1.96
N LYS A 149 6.42 -5.96 2.77
CA LYS A 149 6.86 -7.29 2.29
C LYS A 149 5.71 -8.08 1.67
N SER A 150 4.55 -8.10 2.32
CA SER A 150 3.37 -8.79 1.78
C SER A 150 2.88 -8.20 0.45
N LEU A 151 2.99 -6.87 0.30
CA LEU A 151 2.65 -6.20 -0.97
C LEU A 151 3.63 -6.63 -2.08
N ASP A 152 4.93 -6.56 -1.82
CA ASP A 152 5.97 -6.94 -2.79
C ASP A 152 5.82 -8.42 -3.22
N GLU A 153 5.54 -9.33 -2.28
CA GLU A 153 5.27 -10.74 -2.57
C GLU A 153 4.03 -10.93 -3.46
N LYS A 154 2.93 -10.20 -3.18
CA LYS A 154 1.71 -10.26 -4.00
C LYS A 154 1.97 -9.75 -5.42
N GLU A 155 2.74 -8.68 -5.58
CA GLU A 155 3.08 -8.15 -6.91
C GLU A 155 3.90 -9.14 -7.74
N ILE A 156 4.87 -9.83 -7.12
CA ILE A 156 5.68 -10.87 -7.77
C ILE A 156 4.78 -12.04 -8.20
N LEU A 157 3.90 -12.50 -7.30
CA LEU A 157 2.97 -13.60 -7.60
C LEU A 157 2.02 -13.24 -8.75
N LEU A 158 1.48 -12.02 -8.77
CA LEU A 158 0.63 -11.57 -9.87
C LEU A 158 1.39 -11.59 -11.20
N LYS A 159 2.62 -11.07 -11.25
CA LYS A 159 3.45 -11.13 -12.46
C LYS A 159 3.66 -12.57 -12.94
N GLU A 160 3.98 -13.49 -12.02
CA GLU A 160 4.17 -14.92 -12.35
C GLU A 160 2.90 -15.55 -12.93
N VAL A 161 1.72 -15.25 -12.38
CA VAL A 161 0.44 -15.72 -12.94
C VAL A 161 0.27 -15.25 -14.39
N HIS A 162 0.56 -13.98 -14.68
CA HIS A 162 0.42 -13.46 -16.04
C HIS A 162 1.41 -14.08 -17.02
N HIS A 163 2.66 -14.30 -16.59
CA HIS A 163 3.64 -15.04 -17.38
C HIS A 163 3.16 -16.47 -17.68
N ARG A 164 2.60 -17.17 -16.69
CA ARG A 164 2.03 -18.52 -16.89
C ARG A 164 0.83 -18.51 -17.83
N VAL A 165 -0.08 -17.54 -17.72
CA VAL A 165 -1.22 -17.40 -18.64
C VAL A 165 -0.73 -17.21 -20.08
N LYS A 166 0.27 -16.35 -20.31
CA LYS A 166 0.90 -16.19 -21.62
C LYS A 166 1.49 -17.50 -22.13
N ASN A 167 2.26 -18.21 -21.29
CA ASN A 167 2.87 -19.49 -21.67
C ASN A 167 1.83 -20.56 -22.01
N ASN A 168 0.74 -20.64 -21.24
CA ASN A 168 -0.38 -21.55 -21.52
C ASN A 168 -1.05 -21.23 -22.85
N MET A 169 -1.28 -19.94 -23.15
CA MET A 169 -1.82 -19.51 -24.45
C MET A 169 -0.88 -19.90 -25.62
N GLN A 170 0.44 -19.78 -25.44
CA GLN A 170 1.41 -20.21 -26.46
C GLN A 170 1.37 -21.72 -26.71
N ILE A 171 1.24 -22.53 -25.65
CA ILE A 171 1.09 -23.98 -25.77
C ILE A 171 -0.19 -24.33 -26.53
N ILE A 172 -1.33 -23.73 -26.15
CA ILE A 172 -2.61 -24.00 -26.81
C ILE A 172 -2.57 -23.58 -28.28
N SER A 173 -1.99 -22.41 -28.58
CA SER A 173 -1.79 -21.93 -29.96
C SER A 173 -0.93 -22.91 -30.80
N SER A 174 0.06 -23.54 -30.17
CA SER A 174 0.92 -24.54 -30.83
C SER A 174 0.17 -25.85 -31.11
N ILE A 175 -0.64 -26.33 -30.16
CA ILE A 175 -1.49 -27.52 -30.33
C ILE A 175 -2.50 -27.28 -31.46
N LEU A 176 -3.17 -26.13 -31.48
CA LEU A 176 -4.10 -25.78 -32.56
C LEU A 176 -3.40 -25.73 -33.92
N LYS A 177 -2.17 -25.21 -33.99
CA LYS A 177 -1.36 -25.24 -35.22
C LYS A 177 -1.08 -26.66 -35.71
N MET A 178 -0.79 -27.56 -34.78
CA MET A 178 -0.53 -28.97 -35.10
C MET A 178 -1.81 -29.66 -35.58
N GLN A 179 -2.95 -29.44 -34.92
CA GLN A 179 -4.24 -29.98 -35.33
C GLN A 179 -4.68 -29.43 -36.70
N GLN A 180 -4.48 -28.14 -36.95
CA GLN A 180 -4.80 -27.51 -38.23
C GLN A 180 -4.06 -28.18 -39.41
N ARG A 181 -2.82 -28.64 -39.22
CA ARG A 181 -2.05 -29.34 -40.27
C ARG A 181 -2.63 -30.71 -40.62
N GLN A 182 -3.43 -31.31 -39.74
CA GLN A 182 -4.03 -32.64 -39.91
C GLN A 182 -5.45 -32.57 -40.48
N VAL A 183 -6.00 -31.36 -40.68
CA VAL A 183 -7.36 -31.14 -41.17
C VAL A 183 -7.34 -30.85 -42.66
N GLU A 184 -8.09 -31.65 -43.42
CA GLU A 184 -8.29 -31.47 -44.86
C GLU A 184 -9.47 -30.56 -45.19
N ASP A 185 -10.54 -30.57 -44.37
CA ASP A 185 -11.72 -29.72 -44.57
C ASP A 185 -11.34 -28.23 -44.49
N PRO A 186 -11.43 -27.47 -45.60
CA PRO A 186 -11.07 -26.05 -45.63
C PRO A 186 -11.85 -25.21 -44.61
N LYS A 187 -13.10 -25.57 -44.35
CA LYS A 187 -13.96 -24.84 -43.42
C LYS A 187 -13.56 -25.07 -41.97
N LEU A 188 -13.19 -26.31 -41.62
CA LEU A 188 -12.66 -26.62 -40.28
C LEU A 188 -11.27 -26.01 -40.08
N LYS A 189 -10.46 -25.94 -41.13
CA LYS A 189 -9.16 -25.28 -41.12
C LYS A 189 -9.26 -23.78 -40.84
N GLU A 190 -10.24 -23.10 -41.44
CA GLU A 190 -10.54 -21.69 -41.20
C GLU A 190 -10.96 -21.44 -39.74
N VAL A 191 -11.83 -22.28 -39.19
CA VAL A 191 -12.27 -22.18 -37.78
C VAL A 191 -11.10 -22.36 -36.80
N LEU A 192 -10.19 -23.30 -37.09
CA LEU A 192 -8.98 -23.51 -36.26
C LEU A 192 -8.00 -22.34 -36.37
N GLU A 193 -7.83 -21.77 -37.56
CA GLU A 193 -7.02 -20.58 -37.78
C GLU A 193 -7.57 -19.37 -37.02
N GLU A 194 -8.89 -19.21 -37.05
CA GLU A 194 -9.57 -18.17 -36.28
C GLU A 194 -9.37 -18.36 -34.78
N SER A 195 -9.51 -19.59 -34.28
CA SER A 195 -9.26 -19.93 -32.87
C SER A 195 -7.82 -19.64 -32.46
N GLN A 196 -6.85 -19.95 -33.33
CA GLN A 196 -5.44 -19.68 -33.09
C GLN A 196 -5.15 -18.17 -33.03
N ASN A 197 -5.70 -17.39 -33.98
CA ASN A 197 -5.51 -15.95 -34.03
C ASN A 197 -6.07 -15.27 -32.77
N ARG A 198 -7.22 -15.74 -32.26
CA ARG A 198 -7.80 -15.25 -30.99
C ARG A 198 -6.88 -15.48 -29.80
N ILE A 199 -6.35 -16.69 -29.65
CA ILE A 199 -5.43 -17.03 -28.55
C ILE A 199 -4.13 -16.23 -28.66
N ARG A 200 -3.63 -16.00 -29.88
CA ARG A 200 -2.45 -15.16 -30.10
C ARG A 200 -2.70 -13.70 -29.72
N SER A 201 -3.85 -13.15 -30.07
CA SER A 201 -4.25 -11.80 -29.65
C SER A 201 -4.37 -11.70 -28.13
N MET A 202 -4.99 -12.67 -27.45
CA MET A 202 -5.06 -12.73 -25.99
C MET A 202 -3.66 -12.75 -25.35
N ALA A 203 -2.73 -13.54 -25.90
CA ALA A 203 -1.36 -13.60 -25.41
C ALA A 203 -0.61 -12.25 -25.56
N LEU A 204 -0.80 -11.55 -26.68
CA LEU A 204 -0.24 -10.22 -26.93
C LEU A 204 -0.84 -9.15 -26.02
N VAL A 205 -2.14 -9.25 -25.75
CA VAL A 205 -2.82 -8.43 -24.75
C VAL A 205 -2.15 -8.64 -23.39
N HIS A 206 -2.01 -9.88 -22.93
CA HIS A 206 -1.35 -10.17 -21.66
C HIS A 206 0.10 -9.68 -21.61
N GLU A 207 0.87 -9.79 -22.70
CA GLU A 207 2.25 -9.31 -22.74
C GLU A 207 2.36 -7.78 -22.60
N ASN A 208 1.51 -7.02 -23.30
CA ASN A 208 1.54 -5.56 -23.27
C ASN A 208 1.11 -4.99 -21.91
N LEU A 209 0.14 -5.62 -21.23
CA LEU A 209 -0.42 -5.11 -19.96
C LEU A 209 0.61 -5.12 -18.82
N TYR A 210 1.41 -6.18 -18.71
CA TYR A 210 2.29 -6.41 -17.55
C TYR A 210 3.75 -5.99 -17.75
N SER A 211 4.07 -5.40 -18.92
CA SER A 211 5.36 -4.75 -19.16
C SER A 211 5.46 -3.37 -18.47
N THR A 212 4.36 -2.82 -17.97
CA THR A 212 4.31 -1.52 -17.28
C THR A 212 4.40 -1.68 -15.76
N LYS A 213 4.97 -0.68 -15.06
CA LYS A 213 5.20 -0.72 -13.61
C LYS A 213 3.92 -0.74 -12.76
N ASN A 214 2.75 -0.45 -13.33
CA ASN A 214 1.49 -0.40 -12.59
C ASN A 214 0.63 -1.63 -12.90
N LEU A 215 0.48 -2.51 -11.91
CA LEU A 215 -0.22 -3.78 -12.03
C LEU A 215 -1.74 -3.67 -11.89
N ALA A 216 -2.30 -2.47 -11.64
CA ALA A 216 -3.73 -2.29 -11.36
C ALA A 216 -4.50 -1.60 -12.49
N LYS A 217 -3.85 -0.71 -13.25
CA LYS A 217 -4.49 0.09 -14.30
C LYS A 217 -3.60 0.22 -15.53
N ILE A 218 -4.23 0.35 -16.70
CA ILE A 218 -3.55 0.49 -17.99
C ILE A 218 -3.91 1.80 -18.67
N LEU A 219 -2.94 2.43 -19.32
CA LEU A 219 -3.21 3.54 -20.23
C LEU A 219 -3.83 2.97 -21.51
N PHE A 220 -5.16 3.06 -21.61
CA PHE A 220 -5.94 2.29 -22.57
C PHE A 220 -5.68 2.70 -24.03
N SER A 221 -5.36 3.98 -24.27
CA SER A 221 -4.99 4.51 -25.59
C SER A 221 -3.76 3.81 -26.18
N ASN A 222 -2.70 3.64 -25.40
CA ASN A 222 -1.49 2.93 -25.82
C ASN A 222 -1.75 1.45 -26.05
N TYR A 223 -2.54 0.85 -25.18
CA TYR A 223 -2.93 -0.55 -25.28
C TYR A 223 -3.71 -0.84 -26.58
N VAL A 224 -4.73 -0.04 -26.90
CA VAL A 224 -5.51 -0.18 -28.15
C VAL A 224 -4.65 0.01 -29.39
N LYS A 225 -3.81 1.05 -29.44
CA LYS A 225 -2.93 1.32 -30.59
C LYS A 225 -1.96 0.16 -30.86
N SER A 226 -1.34 -0.38 -29.80
CA SER A 226 -0.42 -1.51 -29.92
C SER A 226 -1.13 -2.78 -30.43
N MET A 227 -2.30 -3.11 -29.85
CA MET A 227 -3.07 -4.28 -30.24
C MET A 227 -3.60 -4.18 -31.68
N ALA A 228 -4.24 -3.06 -32.03
CA ALA A 228 -4.79 -2.84 -33.36
C ALA A 228 -3.70 -2.81 -34.45
N GLY A 229 -2.54 -2.22 -34.15
CA GLY A 229 -1.38 -2.25 -35.06
C GLY A 229 -0.83 -3.66 -35.31
N ASN A 230 -0.83 -4.53 -34.29
CA ASN A 230 -0.44 -5.94 -34.45
C ASN A 230 -1.44 -6.73 -35.32
N LEU A 231 -2.74 -6.50 -35.12
CA LEU A 231 -3.79 -7.08 -35.97
C LEU A 231 -3.64 -6.64 -37.41
N SER A 232 -3.49 -5.33 -37.65
CA SER A 232 -3.27 -4.81 -39.00
C SER A 232 -2.15 -5.56 -39.70
N ARG A 233 -0.96 -5.67 -39.09
CA ARG A 233 0.18 -6.40 -39.67
C ARG A 233 -0.11 -7.87 -39.99
N THR A 234 -0.96 -8.53 -39.19
CA THR A 234 -1.34 -9.93 -39.39
C THR A 234 -2.26 -10.10 -40.60
N PHE A 235 -3.15 -9.13 -40.84
CA PHE A 235 -4.12 -9.15 -41.94
C PHE A 235 -3.66 -8.39 -43.20
N SER A 236 -2.59 -7.60 -43.14
CA SER A 236 -2.00 -6.85 -44.27
C SER A 236 -1.30 -7.71 -45.35
N GLY A 237 -1.59 -9.01 -45.42
CA GLY A 237 -0.90 -9.96 -46.31
C GLY A 237 -1.21 -9.85 -47.81
N SER A 238 -2.13 -8.99 -48.23
CA SER A 238 -2.54 -8.88 -49.64
C SER A 238 -3.17 -7.51 -49.95
N GLN A 239 -2.50 -6.74 -50.82
CA GLN A 239 -2.97 -5.68 -51.74
C GLN A 239 -3.96 -4.57 -51.29
N ASN A 240 -4.48 -4.54 -50.05
CA ASN A 240 -5.51 -3.57 -49.63
C ASN A 240 -4.93 -2.42 -48.81
N ASN A 241 -5.38 -1.19 -49.08
CA ASN A 241 -5.01 -0.02 -48.29
C ASN A 241 -6.08 0.28 -47.22
N ILE A 242 -6.11 -0.53 -46.17
CA ILE A 242 -6.99 -0.34 -45.01
C ILE A 242 -6.29 0.54 -43.98
N HIS A 243 -6.88 1.70 -43.67
CA HIS A 243 -6.34 2.65 -42.70
C HIS A 243 -7.01 2.47 -41.34
N LEU A 244 -6.21 2.45 -40.28
CA LEU A 244 -6.70 2.50 -38.90
C LEU A 244 -6.72 3.95 -38.40
N HIS A 245 -7.90 4.41 -37.98
CA HIS A 245 -8.08 5.72 -37.35
C HIS A 245 -8.35 5.55 -35.85
N TYR A 246 -7.68 6.35 -35.02
CA TYR A 246 -7.77 6.27 -33.56
C TYR A 246 -8.23 7.61 -32.98
N ASP A 247 -9.33 7.59 -32.25
CA ASP A 247 -9.85 8.72 -31.46
C ASP A 247 -10.11 8.24 -30.03
N VAL A 248 -9.04 7.81 -29.36
CA VAL A 248 -9.07 7.16 -28.05
C VAL A 248 -8.47 8.11 -27.02
N GLU A 249 -9.27 8.52 -26.03
CA GLU A 249 -8.80 9.36 -24.92
C GLU A 249 -7.78 8.64 -24.03
N ASP A 250 -6.86 9.42 -23.44
CA ASP A 250 -5.89 8.93 -22.48
C ASP A 250 -6.57 8.67 -21.12
N VAL A 251 -7.07 7.45 -20.96
CA VAL A 251 -7.69 6.98 -19.72
C VAL A 251 -6.91 5.83 -19.09
N TYR A 252 -6.73 5.88 -17.77
CA TYR A 252 -6.19 4.78 -16.98
C TYR A 252 -7.32 3.85 -16.54
N MET A 253 -7.50 2.76 -17.27
CA MET A 253 -8.59 1.80 -17.07
C MET A 253 -8.16 0.66 -16.14
N PRO A 254 -9.00 0.24 -15.18
CA PRO A 254 -8.81 -1.00 -14.42
C PRO A 254 -8.69 -2.22 -15.34
N LEU A 255 -7.90 -3.23 -14.94
CA LEU A 255 -7.62 -4.40 -15.78
C LEU A 255 -8.83 -5.28 -16.06
N ASP A 256 -9.73 -5.41 -15.09
CA ASP A 256 -11.00 -6.13 -15.17
C ASP A 256 -11.97 -5.54 -16.20
N ILE A 257 -11.78 -4.26 -16.58
CA ILE A 257 -12.52 -3.60 -17.67
C ILE A 257 -11.67 -3.52 -18.95
N GLY A 258 -10.39 -3.19 -18.81
CA GLY A 258 -9.46 -2.99 -19.92
C GLY A 258 -9.21 -4.25 -20.75
N ILE A 259 -9.07 -5.41 -20.10
CA ILE A 259 -8.90 -6.69 -20.81
C ILE A 259 -10.15 -7.02 -21.65
N PRO A 260 -11.38 -7.06 -21.08
CA PRO A 260 -12.58 -7.26 -21.87
C PRO A 260 -12.75 -6.28 -23.02
N CYS A 261 -12.51 -4.98 -22.79
CA CYS A 261 -12.61 -3.97 -23.85
C CYS A 261 -11.62 -4.22 -24.99
N GLY A 262 -10.37 -4.59 -24.68
CA GLY A 262 -9.39 -4.98 -25.68
C GLY A 262 -9.82 -6.20 -26.49
N LEU A 263 -10.37 -7.22 -25.83
CA LEU A 263 -10.88 -8.41 -26.52
C LEU A 263 -12.09 -8.11 -27.41
N ILE A 264 -13.01 -7.24 -26.96
CA ILE A 264 -14.12 -6.76 -27.79
C ILE A 264 -13.58 -6.09 -29.05
N ILE A 265 -12.67 -5.12 -28.90
CA ILE A 265 -12.05 -4.42 -30.03
C ILE A 265 -11.36 -5.41 -30.97
N ASN A 266 -10.62 -6.38 -30.44
CA ASN A 266 -9.93 -7.40 -31.23
C ASN A 266 -10.88 -8.22 -32.11
N GLU A 267 -12.02 -8.67 -31.56
CA GLU A 267 -13.03 -9.41 -32.31
C GLU A 267 -13.67 -8.54 -33.41
N LEU A 268 -14.06 -7.32 -33.07
CA LEU A 268 -14.72 -6.41 -34.01
C LEU A 268 -13.78 -5.95 -35.14
N LEU A 269 -12.52 -5.64 -34.82
CA LEU A 269 -11.49 -5.34 -35.82
C LEU A 269 -11.20 -6.54 -36.72
N SER A 270 -11.08 -7.75 -36.14
CA SER A 270 -10.85 -8.96 -36.94
C SER A 270 -11.98 -9.21 -37.94
N ASN A 271 -13.23 -9.00 -37.52
CA ASN A 271 -14.38 -9.08 -38.43
C ASN A 271 -14.32 -8.02 -39.53
N SER A 272 -13.94 -6.79 -39.17
CA SER A 272 -13.79 -5.69 -40.14
C SER A 272 -12.74 -6.03 -41.19
N PHE A 273 -11.56 -6.49 -40.79
CA PHE A 273 -10.48 -6.87 -41.72
C PHE A 273 -10.88 -8.02 -42.66
N LYS A 274 -11.65 -9.01 -42.17
CA LYS A 274 -12.05 -10.18 -42.95
C LYS A 274 -13.21 -9.93 -43.91
N TYR A 275 -14.20 -9.15 -43.47
CA TYR A 275 -15.51 -9.14 -44.13
C TYR A 275 -15.94 -7.76 -44.65
N ALA A 276 -15.43 -6.67 -44.09
CA ALA A 276 -15.91 -5.33 -44.44
C ALA A 276 -15.42 -4.85 -45.82
N PHE A 277 -14.27 -5.37 -46.29
CA PHE A 277 -13.59 -4.89 -47.50
C PHE A 277 -13.25 -6.03 -48.48
N PRO A 278 -14.26 -6.67 -49.11
CA PRO A 278 -14.04 -7.67 -50.16
C PRO A 278 -13.42 -7.04 -51.42
N ASP A 279 -12.92 -7.88 -52.33
CA ASP A 279 -12.40 -7.51 -53.67
C ASP A 279 -11.33 -6.42 -53.66
N ASN A 280 -10.44 -6.48 -52.67
CA ASN A 280 -9.36 -5.52 -52.45
C ASN A 280 -9.80 -4.05 -52.28
N ARG A 281 -11.00 -3.83 -51.75
CA ARG A 281 -11.50 -2.49 -51.47
C ARG A 281 -10.65 -1.75 -50.43
N ASN A 282 -10.38 -0.48 -50.70
CA ASN A 282 -9.76 0.41 -49.71
C ASN A 282 -10.79 0.86 -48.68
N GLY A 283 -10.34 1.07 -47.45
CA GLY A 283 -11.25 1.33 -46.35
C GLY A 283 -10.60 1.98 -45.15
N THR A 284 -11.44 2.36 -44.20
CA THR A 284 -11.05 2.91 -42.92
C THR A 284 -11.80 2.20 -41.82
N ILE A 285 -11.07 1.73 -40.82
CA ILE A 285 -11.63 1.23 -39.57
C ILE A 285 -11.27 2.23 -38.49
N SER A 286 -12.26 2.67 -37.73
CA SER A 286 -12.13 3.69 -36.69
C SER A 286 -12.40 3.07 -35.33
N ILE A 287 -11.56 3.43 -34.35
CA ILE A 287 -11.74 3.09 -32.94
C ILE A 287 -11.82 4.41 -32.17
N ARG A 288 -12.92 4.61 -31.46
CA ARG A 288 -13.15 5.81 -30.63
C ARG A 288 -13.44 5.39 -29.19
N LEU A 289 -12.84 6.09 -28.23
CA LEU A 289 -13.21 6.00 -26.81
C LEU A 289 -13.33 7.41 -26.25
N LYS A 290 -14.50 7.74 -25.68
CA LYS A 290 -14.79 9.04 -25.09
C LYS A 290 -15.47 8.90 -23.73
N ASN A 291 -15.14 9.80 -22.80
CA ASN A 291 -15.97 10.02 -21.62
C ASN A 291 -17.24 10.78 -22.04
N ILE A 292 -18.41 10.23 -21.73
CA ILE A 292 -19.72 10.82 -22.06
C ILE A 292 -20.43 11.43 -20.85
N GLY A 293 -19.74 11.55 -19.72
CA GLY A 293 -20.20 12.19 -18.49
C GLY A 293 -19.98 11.33 -17.24
N GLY A 294 -19.34 11.92 -16.22
CA GLY A 294 -19.01 11.23 -14.97
C GLY A 294 -18.08 10.03 -15.23
N ASP A 295 -18.48 8.86 -14.73
CA ASP A 295 -17.73 7.62 -14.92
C ASP A 295 -18.19 6.82 -16.17
N ASN A 296 -19.06 7.38 -17.01
CA ASN A 296 -19.57 6.69 -18.19
C ASN A 296 -18.69 6.93 -19.42
N TYR A 297 -18.36 5.85 -20.11
CA TYR A 297 -17.53 5.84 -21.30
C TYR A 297 -18.26 5.20 -22.48
N GLU A 298 -17.98 5.70 -23.67
CA GLU A 298 -18.46 5.18 -24.94
C GLU A 298 -17.28 4.71 -25.78
N LEU A 299 -17.26 3.41 -26.08
CA LEU A 299 -16.35 2.76 -27.02
C LEU A 299 -17.09 2.49 -28.33
N ILE A 300 -16.59 3.05 -29.43
CA ILE A 300 -17.11 2.79 -30.78
C ILE A 300 -16.03 2.11 -31.60
N VAL A 301 -16.40 1.02 -32.26
CA VAL A 301 -15.61 0.39 -33.32
C VAL A 301 -16.46 0.40 -34.59
N SER A 302 -15.96 1.04 -35.64
CA SER A 302 -16.70 1.20 -36.89
C SER A 302 -15.83 1.03 -38.13
N ASP A 303 -16.41 0.49 -39.19
CA ASP A 303 -15.80 0.44 -40.53
C ASP A 303 -16.71 1.10 -41.57
N ASN A 304 -16.12 1.58 -42.66
CA ASN A 304 -16.84 2.12 -43.83
C ASN A 304 -16.97 1.09 -44.97
N GLY A 305 -17.03 -0.19 -44.62
CA GLY A 305 -17.07 -1.29 -45.55
C GLY A 305 -18.45 -1.53 -46.16
N ILE A 306 -18.69 -2.77 -46.58
CA ILE A 306 -19.96 -3.17 -47.19
C ILE A 306 -21.13 -3.25 -46.19
N GLY A 307 -20.86 -3.27 -44.88
CA GLY A 307 -21.86 -3.50 -43.85
C GLY A 307 -22.35 -4.96 -43.79
N ILE A 308 -23.30 -5.25 -42.90
CA ILE A 308 -23.90 -6.58 -42.75
C ILE A 308 -25.31 -6.56 -43.37
N TYR A 309 -25.49 -7.17 -44.54
CA TYR A 309 -26.79 -7.29 -45.20
C TYR A 309 -27.60 -8.47 -44.65
N GLY A 310 -28.84 -8.21 -44.20
CA GLY A 310 -29.80 -9.21 -43.72
C GLY A 310 -30.39 -8.89 -42.34
N SER A 311 -31.29 -9.75 -41.83
CA SER A 311 -31.84 -9.64 -40.47
C SER A 311 -30.82 -10.11 -39.42
N PHE A 312 -29.75 -9.33 -39.22
CA PHE A 312 -28.79 -9.59 -38.15
C PHE A 312 -29.47 -9.37 -36.80
N ASN A 313 -29.57 -10.44 -36.01
CA ASN A 313 -29.97 -10.39 -34.62
C ASN A 313 -28.84 -10.96 -33.77
N ILE A 314 -28.25 -10.10 -32.93
CA ILE A 314 -27.09 -10.44 -32.10
C ILE A 314 -27.42 -11.52 -31.05
N GLU A 315 -28.66 -11.59 -30.56
CA GLU A 315 -29.10 -12.59 -29.59
C GLU A 315 -29.29 -13.98 -30.22
N LYS A 316 -29.57 -14.04 -31.53
CA LYS A 316 -29.78 -15.28 -32.28
C LYS A 316 -28.57 -15.69 -33.13
N THR A 317 -27.46 -14.95 -33.03
CA THR A 317 -26.28 -15.20 -33.87
C THR A 317 -25.63 -16.55 -33.56
N LYS A 318 -25.28 -17.29 -34.62
CA LYS A 318 -24.47 -18.51 -34.51
C LYS A 318 -22.97 -18.21 -34.43
N SER A 319 -22.56 -16.96 -34.69
CA SER A 319 -21.16 -16.53 -34.65
C SER A 319 -20.62 -16.60 -33.22
N LEU A 320 -19.55 -17.37 -33.02
CA LEU A 320 -18.85 -17.47 -31.75
C LEU A 320 -18.26 -16.12 -31.33
N GLY A 321 -17.68 -15.37 -32.27
CA GLY A 321 -17.12 -14.05 -32.00
C GLY A 321 -18.13 -13.08 -31.40
N MET A 322 -19.34 -13.04 -31.96
CA MET A 322 -20.38 -12.17 -31.42
C MET A 322 -20.92 -12.62 -30.06
N LYS A 323 -20.97 -13.94 -29.80
CA LYS A 323 -21.29 -14.45 -28.46
C LYS A 323 -20.26 -14.02 -27.42
N ILE A 324 -18.98 -14.01 -27.78
CA ILE A 324 -17.90 -13.53 -26.91
C ILE A 324 -18.04 -12.03 -26.67
N VAL A 325 -18.27 -11.23 -27.71
CA VAL A 325 -18.49 -9.78 -27.57
C VAL A 325 -19.65 -9.51 -26.59
N THR A 326 -20.80 -10.15 -26.77
CA THR A 326 -21.94 -9.96 -25.87
C THR A 326 -21.62 -10.37 -24.43
N LYS A 327 -20.87 -11.45 -24.22
CA LYS A 327 -20.47 -11.90 -22.88
C LYS A 327 -19.48 -10.94 -22.21
N LEU A 328 -18.53 -10.40 -22.96
CA LEU A 328 -17.57 -9.43 -22.46
C LEU A 328 -18.24 -8.08 -22.14
N VAL A 329 -19.21 -7.65 -22.95
CA VAL A 329 -20.02 -6.45 -22.65
C VAL A 329 -20.81 -6.65 -21.36
N GLN A 330 -21.41 -7.83 -21.16
CA GLN A 330 -22.07 -8.17 -19.88
C GLN A 330 -21.08 -8.16 -18.70
N GLN A 331 -19.86 -8.66 -18.90
CA GLN A 331 -18.84 -8.72 -17.85
C GLN A 331 -18.41 -7.33 -17.37
N ILE A 332 -18.39 -6.33 -18.25
CA ILE A 332 -18.10 -4.93 -17.89
C ILE A 332 -19.37 -4.13 -17.52
N GLU A 333 -20.49 -4.84 -17.30
CA GLU A 333 -21.80 -4.26 -16.99
C GLU A 333 -22.24 -3.17 -18.00
N GLY A 334 -21.83 -3.36 -19.26
CA GLY A 334 -22.09 -2.43 -20.35
C GLY A 334 -23.34 -2.74 -21.17
N SER A 335 -23.67 -1.84 -22.08
CA SER A 335 -24.69 -2.04 -23.11
C SER A 335 -24.06 -1.98 -24.52
N LEU A 336 -24.69 -2.66 -25.47
CA LEU A 336 -24.21 -2.80 -26.84
C LEU A 336 -25.32 -2.41 -27.83
N ASP A 337 -25.03 -1.39 -28.63
CA ASP A 337 -25.83 -0.97 -29.78
C ASP A 337 -25.04 -1.18 -31.08
N TYR A 338 -25.74 -1.29 -32.20
CA TYR A 338 -25.11 -1.45 -33.52
C TYR A 338 -25.92 -0.80 -34.64
N ASP A 339 -25.21 -0.36 -35.68
CA ASP A 339 -25.76 0.22 -36.91
C ASP A 339 -24.99 -0.31 -38.12
N PHE A 340 -25.73 -0.75 -39.14
CA PHE A 340 -25.18 -1.28 -40.40
C PHE A 340 -25.53 -0.43 -41.63
N SER A 341 -26.06 0.78 -41.44
CA SER A 341 -26.56 1.64 -42.51
C SER A 341 -25.45 2.17 -43.43
N ASN A 342 -24.27 2.47 -42.88
CA ASN A 342 -23.13 3.05 -43.58
C ASN A 342 -21.82 2.32 -43.25
N GLY A 343 -21.78 1.01 -43.55
CA GLY A 343 -20.72 0.11 -43.11
C GLY A 343 -21.16 -0.64 -41.85
N THR A 344 -20.25 -0.89 -40.91
CA THR A 344 -20.60 -1.53 -39.64
C THR A 344 -20.15 -0.67 -38.47
N THR A 345 -21.04 -0.39 -37.53
CA THR A 345 -20.72 0.34 -36.30
C THR A 345 -21.24 -0.43 -35.10
N PHE A 346 -20.37 -0.65 -34.12
CA PHE A 346 -20.74 -1.14 -32.80
C PHE A 346 -20.42 -0.07 -31.76
N LYS A 347 -21.39 0.22 -30.90
CA LYS A 347 -21.30 1.17 -29.81
C LYS A 347 -21.47 0.43 -28.49
N ILE A 348 -20.47 0.53 -27.62
CA ILE A 348 -20.49 -0.04 -26.28
C ILE A 348 -20.44 1.09 -25.26
N THR A 349 -21.38 1.11 -24.33
CA THR A 349 -21.35 2.05 -23.20
C THR A 349 -21.17 1.30 -21.89
N PHE A 350 -20.29 1.80 -21.01
CA PHE A 350 -19.92 1.14 -19.75
C PHE A 350 -19.39 2.17 -18.76
N LYS A 351 -19.14 1.74 -17.51
CA LYS A 351 -18.57 2.58 -16.45
C LYS A 351 -17.14 2.16 -16.11
N ILE A 352 -16.28 3.12 -15.74
CA ILE A 352 -14.89 2.91 -15.32
C ILE A 352 -14.69 3.17 -13.84
#